data_AF-A0A924UCF0-F1
#
_entry.id   AF-A0A924UCF0-F1
#
_cell.length_a   1.000
_cell.length_b   1.000
_cell.length_c   1.000
_cell.angle_alpha   90.00
_cell.angle_beta   90.00
_cell.angle_gamma   90.00
#
_symmetry.space_group_name_H-M   'P 1'
#
loop_
_entity.id
_entity.type
_entity.pdbx_description
1 polymer ?
#
loop_
_entity_poly.entity_id
_entity_poly.type
_entity_poly.pdbx_seq_one_letter_code
_entity_poly.pdbx_strand_id
1 'polypeptide(L)' 'MTALSAYGLLFLTAFLSATLLPGSSEALLLGFLAGGKGEPVLLITFASVGNVAGAVVNWAMGRFLLHYRDKRWFPL' A
#
# COMPACT_ATOMS: atom_id res chain seq x y z
N MET A 1 -12.16 -0.15 17.79
CA MET A 1 -10.94 -0.65 17.14
C MET A 1 -9.80 -0.50 18.13
N THR A 2 -9.00 -1.53 18.34
CA THR A 2 -7.78 -1.43 19.14
C THR A 2 -6.69 -0.73 18.32
N ALA A 3 -5.69 -0.12 18.96
CA ALA A 3 -4.58 0.54 18.28
C ALA A 3 -3.88 -0.40 17.27
N LEU A 4 -3.67 -1.66 17.66
CA LEU A 4 -3.10 -2.70 16.80
C LEU A 4 -3.92 -2.92 15.52
N SER A 5 -5.25 -2.97 15.64
CA SER A 5 -6.12 -3.13 14.47
C SER A 5 -6.11 -1.92 13.53
N ALA A 6 -5.89 -0.71 14.06
CA ALA A 6 -5.77 0.50 13.24
C ALA A 6 -4.46 0.47 12.43
N TYR A 7 -3.33 0.18 13.05
CA TYR A 7 -2.04 0.07 12.37
C TYR A 7 -2.03 -1.04 11.32
N GLY A 8 -2.58 -2.21 11.66
CA GLY A 8 -2.69 -3.34 10.74
C GLY A 8 -3.57 -3.03 9.52
N LEU A 9 -4.75 -2.42 9.74
CA LEU A 9 -5.63 -2.04 8.64
C LEU A 9 -4.96 -1.01 7.73
N LEU A 10 -4.32 0.01 8.32
CA LEU A 10 -3.64 1.06 7.58
C LEU A 10 -2.47 0.52 6.74
N PHE A 11 -1.67 -0.38 7.31
CA PHE A 11 -0.61 -1.09 6.57
C PHE A 11 -1.18 -1.88 5.39
N LEU A 12 -2.23 -2.68 5.62
CA LEU A 12 -2.84 -3.50 4.57
C LEU A 12 -3.44 -2.63 3.46
N THR A 13 -4.17 -1.57 3.81
CA THR A 13 -4.72 -0.65 2.82
C THR A 13 -3.63 0.06 2.03
N ALA A 14 -2.57 0.56 2.68
CA ALA A 14 -1.44 1.19 1.99
C ALA A 14 -0.70 0.22 1.06
N PHE A 15 -0.46 -1.02 1.52
CA PHE A 15 0.18 -2.07 0.73
C PHE A 15 -0.63 -2.45 -0.52
N LEU A 16 -1.95 -2.66 -0.35
CA LEU A 16 -2.84 -3.03 -1.43
C LEU A 16 -3.02 -1.90 -2.44
N SER A 17 -3.14 -0.66 -1.96
CA SER A 17 -3.21 0.54 -2.82
C SER A 17 -1.92 0.76 -3.63
N ALA A 18 -0.75 0.45 -3.06
CA ALA A 18 0.53 0.63 -3.74
C ALA A 18 0.93 -0.53 -4.68
N THR A 19 0.23 -1.67 -4.64
CA THR A 19 0.50 -2.82 -5.53
C THR A 19 -0.31 -2.76 -6.82
N LEU A 20 -1.61 -3.04 -6.75
CA LEU A 20 -2.46 -3.20 -7.94
C LEU A 20 -3.91 -2.76 -7.73
N LEU A 21 -4.36 -2.67 -6.47
CA LEU A 21 -5.77 -2.38 -6.20
C LEU A 21 -6.00 -0.87 -6.16
N PRO A 22 -7.05 -0.36 -6.84
CA PRO A 22 -7.44 1.03 -6.68
C PRO A 22 -7.93 1.24 -5.23
N GLY A 23 -7.32 2.19 -4.54
CA GLY A 23 -7.73 2.59 -3.19
C GLY A 23 -6.97 3.84 -2.73
N SER A 24 -7.54 4.58 -1.77
CA SER A 24 -6.88 5.71 -1.13
C SER A 24 -6.54 5.37 0.31
N SER A 25 -5.27 5.05 0.55
CA SER A 25 -4.74 4.88 1.91
C SER A 25 -4.68 6.22 2.67
N GLU A 26 -4.61 7.36 1.97
CA GLU A 26 -4.64 8.68 2.62
C GLU A 26 -5.98 8.96 3.28
N ALA A 27 -7.10 8.62 2.63
CA ALA A 27 -8.42 8.81 3.23
C ALA A 27 -8.57 8.05 4.56
N LEU A 28 -8.04 6.82 4.63
CA LEU A 28 -8.04 6.02 5.84
C LEU A 28 -7.09 6.59 6.92
N LEU A 29 -5.89 7.03 6.53
CA LEU A 29 -4.93 7.69 7.42
C LEU A 29 -5.55 8.94 8.05
N LEU A 30 -6.14 9.82 7.23
CA LEU A 30 -6.79 11.04 7.68
C LEU A 30 -7.99 10.74 8.59
N GLY A 31 -8.78 9.72 8.27
CA GLY A 31 -9.88 9.28 9.12
C GLY A 31 -9.41 8.78 10.50
N PHE A 32 -8.25 8.12 10.56
CA PHE A 32 -7.67 7.68 11.83
C PHE A 32 -7.04 8.81 12.62
N LEU A 33 -6.36 9.76 11.97
CA LEU A 33 -5.83 10.97 12.60
C LEU A 33 -6.95 11.85 13.17
N ALA A 34 -7.98 12.13 12.36
CA ALA A 34 -9.14 12.93 12.78
C ALA A 34 -9.94 12.26 13.90
N GLY A 35 -9.99 10.92 13.90
CA GLY A 35 -10.65 10.13 14.94
C GLY A 35 -9.81 9.84 16.18
N GLY A 36 -8.56 10.33 16.25
CA GLY A 36 -7.64 10.05 17.37
C GLY A 36 -7.31 8.56 17.54
N LYS A 37 -7.37 7.76 16.47
CA LYS A 37 -7.26 6.30 16.50
C LYS A 37 -5.80 5.83 16.41
N GLY A 38 -5.00 6.21 17.40
CA GLY A 38 -3.60 5.84 17.51
C GLY A 38 -2.65 7.04 17.46
N GLU A 39 -1.39 6.79 17.79
CA GLU A 39 -0.35 7.81 17.75
C GLU A 39 0.01 8.16 16.28
N PRO A 40 0.06 9.46 15.90
CA PRO A 40 0.27 9.90 14.52
C PRO A 40 1.56 9.40 13.88
N VAL A 41 2.69 9.40 14.58
CA VAL A 41 3.99 8.95 14.05
C VAL A 41 3.94 7.47 13.70
N LEU A 42 3.29 6.64 14.53
CA LEU A 42 3.09 5.22 14.27
C LEU A 42 2.13 4.99 13.09
N LEU A 43 1.05 5.77 12.98
CA LEU A 43 0.14 5.68 11.82
C LEU A 43 0.90 5.96 10.52
N ILE A 44 1.67 7.06 10.48
CA ILE A 44 2.49 7.41 9.31
C ILE A 44 3.50 6.31 9.02
N THR A 45 4.20 5.82 10.05
CA THR A 45 5.22 4.77 9.90
C THR A 45 4.65 3.50 9.27
N PHE A 46 3.54 2.98 9.80
CA PHE A 46 2.92 1.76 9.27
C PHE A 46 2.35 1.95 7.86
N ALA A 47 1.76 3.12 7.57
CA ALA A 47 1.31 3.46 6.22
C ALA A 47 2.49 3.51 5.24
N SER A 48 3.60 4.18 5.60
CA SER A 48 4.79 4.28 4.77
C SER A 48 5.43 2.93 4.51
N VAL A 49 5.56 2.07 5.54
CA VAL A 49 6.12 0.72 5.39
C VAL A 49 5.24 -0.13 4.46
N GLY A 50 3.91 -0.07 4.61
CA GLY A 50 2.98 -0.74 3.70
C GLY A 50 3.13 -0.26 2.26
N ASN A 51 3.23 1.05 2.05
CA ASN A 51 3.37 1.66 0.74
C ASN A 51 4.70 1.28 0.07
N VAL A 52 5.83 1.36 0.78
CA VAL A 52 7.15 0.94 0.26
C VAL A 52 7.15 -0.54 -0.09
N ALA A 53 6.62 -1.40 0.79
CA ALA A 53 6.50 -2.83 0.50
C ALA A 53 5.64 -3.09 -0.75
N GLY A 54 4.53 -2.36 -0.89
CA GLY A 54 3.67 -2.47 -2.07
C GLY A 54 4.36 -2.02 -3.35
N ALA A 55 5.12 -0.93 -3.30
CA ALA A 55 5.92 -0.44 -4.42
C ALA A 55 7.03 -1.43 -4.84
N VAL A 56 7.68 -2.09 -3.86
CA VAL A 56 8.67 -3.15 -4.14
C VAL A 56 8.02 -4.35 -4.84
N VAL A 57 6.84 -4.78 -4.37
CA VAL A 57 6.09 -5.87 -5.01
C VAL A 57 5.62 -5.46 -6.41
N ASN A 58 5.10 -4.24 -6.58
CA ASN A 58 4.71 -3.72 -7.88
C ASN A 58 5.88 -3.67 -8.86
N TRP A 59 7.04 -3.18 -8.41
CA TRP A 59 8.26 -3.17 -9.21
C TRP A 59 8.73 -4.58 -9.57
N ALA A 60 8.67 -5.54 -8.64
CA ALA A 60 9.03 -6.93 -8.90
C ALA A 60 8.10 -7.57 -9.94
N MET A 61 6.78 -7.31 -9.85
CA MET A 61 5.81 -7.73 -10.85
C MET A 61 6.13 -7.11 -12.22
N GLY A 62 6.39 -5.81 -12.29
CA GLY A 62 6.79 -5.13 -13.52
C GLY A 62 8.06 -5.73 -14.14
N ARG A 63 9.09 -6.01 -13.32
CA ARG A 63 10.33 -6.67 -13.76
C ARG A 63 10.03 -8.07 -14.34
N PHE A 64 9.16 -8.84 -13.71
CA PHE A 64 8.78 -10.17 -14.21
C PHE A 64 7.99 -10.08 -15.52
N LEU A 65 7.05 -9.13 -15.62
CA LEU A 65 6.29 -8.89 -16.85
C LEU A 65 7.20 -8.48 -18.02
N LEU A 66 8.21 -7.65 -17.78
CA LEU A 66 9.19 -7.25 -18.79
C LEU A 66 9.98 -8.43 -19.39
N HIS A 67 10.08 -9.57 -18.69
CA HIS A 67 10.67 -10.78 -19.27
C HIS A 67 9.88 -11.29 -20.49
N TYR A 68 8.58 -11.02 -20.54
CA TYR A 68 7.70 -11.43 -21.63
C TYR A 68 7.55 -10.37 -22.73
N ARG A 69 8.31 -9.27 -22.65
CA ARG A 69 8.22 -8.13 -23.58
C ARG A 69 8.39 -8.52 -25.06
N ASP A 70 9.19 -9.54 -25.35
CA ASP A 70 9.44 -9.99 -26.73
C ASP A 70 8.33 -10.93 -27.27
N LYS A 71 7.28 -11.21 -26.48
CA LYS A 71 6.13 -12.00 -26.93
C LYS A 71 5.13 -11.11 -27.68
N ARG A 72 4.63 -11.60 -28.82
CA ARG A 72 3.65 -10.90 -29.69
C ARG A 72 2.33 -10.51 -29.02
N TRP A 73 2.01 -11.08 -27.85
CA TRP A 73 0.81 -10.78 -27.07
C TRP A 73 1.05 -9.76 -25.94
N PHE A 74 2.30 -9.37 -25.70
CA PHE A 74 2.62 -8.37 -24.69
C PHE A 74 2.12 -7.00 -25.14
N PRO A 75 1.27 -6.32 -24.35
CA PRO A 75 0.72 -5.02 -24.74
C PRO A 75 1.84 -3.98 -24.85
N LEU A 76 1.88 -3.28 -25.99
CA LEU A 76 2.79 -2.16 -26.28
C LEU A 76 2.34 -0.88 -25.58
#